data_AF-A0A352EZW2-F1
#
_entry.id   AF-A0A352EZW2-F1
#
_cell.length_a   1.000
_cell.length_b   1.000
_cell.length_c   1.000
_cell.angle_alpha   90.00
_cell.angle_beta   90.00
_cell.angle_gamma   90.00
#
_symmetry.space_group_name_H-M   'P 1'
#
loop_
_entity.id
_entity.type
_entity.pdbx_description
1 polymer ?
#
loop_
_entity_poly.entity_id
_entity_poly.type
_entity_poly.pdbx_seq_one_letter_code
_entity_poly.pdbx_strand_id
1 'polypeptide(L)'
;MGSLWARGCIRTAGPTKIGVFTVVNALGAIVDRSGRVVRCNRNNADEVCPLISEKLKAFPPISTSTNSSGGPTGNTTITLVVTNQKLPFWALQRLAVQVHSSMSRAIQPFATAEDGDILYAVSTDEVDNPSLTPVDLGVIASELAWDAVLSSVPTIPATPAALNVKPRADELRKFIGTYVFPGGGELSIVDAAGSLKAKFKGNGRIYFDSEKDYAITAKGNGLFVLESAARDVLKFEESGGQITGLTMNPGPWAIRAVLRR
;
A
#
# COMPACT_ATOMS: atom_id res chain seq x y z
N MET A 1 1.68 -9.74 0.90
CA MET A 1 2.60 -8.62 0.64
C MET A 1 1.72 -7.49 0.19
N GLY A 2 1.69 -6.39 0.93
CA GLY A 2 0.62 -5.44 0.76
C GLY A 2 0.94 -4.07 1.34
N SER A 3 0.77 -3.03 0.55
CA SER A 3 1.08 -1.66 0.94
C SER A 3 -0.04 -0.76 0.47
N LEU A 4 -0.85 -0.23 1.40
CA LEU A 4 -2.04 0.54 1.06
C LEU A 4 -1.64 1.95 0.61
N TRP A 5 -1.70 2.23 -0.69
CA TRP A 5 -1.39 3.56 -1.23
C TRP A 5 -2.54 4.09 -2.05
N ALA A 6 -3.14 5.18 -1.59
CA ALA A 6 -4.21 5.88 -2.29
C ALA A 6 -3.65 7.02 -3.14
N ARG A 7 -4.01 7.05 -4.42
CA ARG A 7 -3.77 8.17 -5.32
C ARG A 7 -4.89 8.32 -6.33
N GLY A 8 -4.96 9.48 -6.95
CA GLY A 8 -5.82 9.66 -8.11
C GLY A 8 -5.28 10.67 -9.10
N CYS A 9 -5.79 10.55 -10.32
CA CYS A 9 -5.46 11.40 -11.44
C CYS A 9 -6.76 11.89 -12.08
N ILE A 10 -6.79 13.15 -12.50
CA ILE A 10 -7.97 13.79 -13.09
C ILE A 10 -7.57 14.38 -14.45
N ARG A 11 -8.44 14.21 -15.44
CA ARG A 11 -8.33 14.85 -16.76
C ARG A 11 -9.62 15.58 -17.11
N THR A 12 -9.47 16.71 -17.79
CA THR A 12 -10.58 17.46 -18.39
C THR A 12 -10.49 17.36 -19.90
N ALA A 13 -11.60 17.04 -20.56
CA ALA A 13 -11.76 16.93 -22.01
C ALA A 13 -13.01 17.70 -22.44
N GLY A 14 -12.81 18.96 -22.86
CA GLY A 14 -13.92 19.90 -23.05
C GLY A 14 -14.68 20.13 -21.73
N PRO A 15 -16.01 20.03 -21.70
CA PRO A 15 -16.80 20.17 -20.46
C PRO A 15 -16.77 18.92 -19.57
N THR A 16 -16.26 17.79 -20.07
CA THR A 16 -16.21 16.52 -19.36
C THR A 16 -14.97 16.41 -18.49
N LYS A 17 -15.15 15.99 -17.23
CA LYS A 17 -14.08 15.69 -16.27
C LYS A 17 -14.13 14.21 -15.95
N ILE A 18 -12.96 13.57 -15.89
CA ILE A 18 -12.81 12.15 -15.55
C ILE A 18 -11.71 12.06 -14.49
N GLY A 19 -12.02 11.44 -13.38
CA GLY A 19 -11.09 11.15 -12.30
C GLY A 19 -10.99 9.64 -12.06
N VAL A 20 -9.78 9.16 -11.82
CA VAL A 20 -9.56 7.78 -11.36
C VAL A 20 -8.77 7.82 -10.07
N PHE A 21 -9.26 7.13 -9.05
CA PHE A 21 -8.64 6.99 -7.75
C PHE A 21 -8.45 5.51 -7.46
N THR A 22 -7.28 5.12 -6.97
CA THR A 22 -6.99 3.72 -6.69
C THR A 22 -6.23 3.56 -5.38
N VAL A 23 -6.51 2.46 -4.70
CA VAL A 23 -5.81 1.97 -3.52
C VAL A 23 -5.20 0.62 -3.88
N VAL A 24 -3.89 0.59 -4.09
CA VAL A 24 -3.22 -0.60 -4.63
C VAL A 24 -2.65 -1.45 -3.51
N ASN A 25 -3.27 -2.60 -3.25
CA ASN A 25 -2.74 -3.65 -2.37
C ASN A 25 -2.72 -4.98 -3.15
N ALA A 26 -2.07 -5.00 -4.31
CA ALA A 26 -2.11 -6.13 -5.23
C ALA A 26 -1.10 -7.24 -4.88
N LEU A 27 -1.41 -8.48 -5.28
CA LEU A 27 -0.43 -9.56 -5.34
C LEU A 27 0.67 -9.26 -6.37
N GLY A 28 0.29 -8.65 -7.48
CA GLY A 28 1.18 -8.34 -8.59
C GLY A 28 2.18 -7.23 -8.33
N ALA A 29 3.23 -7.25 -9.14
CA ALA A 29 4.18 -6.15 -9.22
C ALA A 29 3.60 -5.00 -10.05
N ILE A 30 3.97 -3.77 -9.71
CA ILE A 30 3.63 -2.55 -10.44
C ILE A 30 4.63 -2.35 -11.57
N VAL A 31 4.10 -2.12 -12.76
CA VAL A 31 4.85 -2.02 -14.02
C VAL A 31 4.62 -0.66 -14.66
N ASP A 32 5.70 0.00 -15.08
CA ASP A 32 5.63 1.27 -15.82
C ASP A 32 5.28 1.07 -17.30
N ARG A 33 5.06 2.19 -18.01
CA ARG A 33 4.70 2.20 -19.43
C ARG A 33 5.79 1.61 -20.35
N SER A 34 7.03 1.50 -19.87
CA SER A 34 8.13 0.85 -20.61
C SER A 34 8.20 -0.65 -20.36
N GLY A 35 7.34 -1.20 -19.50
CA GLY A 35 7.34 -2.60 -19.11
C GLY A 35 8.32 -2.92 -17.98
N ARG A 36 8.89 -1.93 -17.28
CA ARG A 36 9.79 -2.16 -16.14
C ARG A 36 9.01 -2.28 -14.85
N VAL A 37 9.42 -3.22 -13.99
CA VAL A 37 8.89 -3.31 -12.63
C VAL A 37 9.39 -2.13 -11.81
N VAL A 38 8.47 -1.30 -11.32
CA VAL A 38 8.78 -0.16 -10.45
C VAL A 38 8.52 -0.46 -8.98
N ARG A 39 7.72 -1.48 -8.68
CA ARG A 39 7.44 -1.91 -7.30
C ARG A 39 6.96 -3.34 -7.27
N CYS A 40 7.41 -4.11 -6.29
CA CYS A 40 6.97 -5.50 -6.10
C CYS A 40 6.93 -5.94 -4.64
N ASN A 41 7.57 -5.18 -3.76
CA ASN A 41 7.62 -5.47 -2.34
C ASN A 41 7.48 -4.17 -1.55
N ARG A 42 7.13 -4.29 -0.27
CA ARG A 42 6.93 -3.15 0.60
C ARG A 42 8.25 -2.71 1.24
N ASN A 43 8.59 -1.43 1.05
CA ASN A 43 9.71 -0.75 1.71
C ASN A 43 11.11 -1.37 1.48
N ASN A 44 11.32 -2.01 0.33
CA ASN A 44 12.64 -2.42 -0.12
C ASN A 44 12.97 -1.71 -1.43
N ALA A 45 13.76 -0.63 -1.35
CA ALA A 45 14.08 0.21 -2.51
C ALA A 45 15.09 -0.46 -3.45
N ASP A 46 15.93 -1.35 -2.90
CA ASP A 46 17.03 -1.99 -3.62
C ASP A 46 16.63 -3.34 -4.23
N GLU A 47 15.39 -3.78 -4.02
CA GLU A 47 14.88 -5.04 -4.56
C GLU A 47 14.60 -4.92 -6.05
N VAL A 48 15.47 -5.54 -6.85
CA VAL A 48 15.21 -5.75 -8.28
C VAL A 48 14.30 -6.96 -8.42
N CYS A 49 13.03 -6.72 -8.72
CA CYS A 49 12.09 -7.80 -8.97
C CYS A 49 12.11 -8.25 -10.42
N PRO A 50 12.19 -9.56 -10.67
CA PRO A 50 12.16 -10.09 -12.02
C PRO A 50 10.77 -9.91 -12.62
N LEU A 51 10.73 -9.75 -13.94
CA LEU A 51 9.47 -9.73 -14.69
C LEU A 51 8.74 -11.06 -14.55
N ILE A 52 7.43 -11.04 -14.74
CA ILE A 52 6.63 -12.27 -14.73
C ILE A 52 7.11 -13.25 -15.81
N SER A 53 7.52 -12.75 -16.98
CA SER A 53 8.10 -13.55 -18.06
C SER A 53 9.43 -14.21 -17.69
N GLU A 54 10.22 -13.59 -16.82
CA GLU A 54 11.47 -14.15 -16.30
C GLU A 54 11.18 -15.23 -15.24
N LYS A 55 10.20 -15.00 -14.36
CA LYS A 55 9.72 -16.01 -13.40
C LYS A 55 9.17 -17.24 -14.12
N LEU A 56 8.42 -17.04 -15.22
CA LEU A 56 7.87 -18.13 -16.02
C LEU A 56 8.96 -19.00 -16.68
N LYS A 57 10.07 -18.39 -17.13
CA LYS A 57 11.21 -19.14 -17.70
C LYS A 57 11.87 -20.09 -16.70
N ALA A 58 11.86 -19.73 -15.41
CA ALA A 58 12.42 -20.56 -14.36
C ALA A 58 11.51 -21.74 -13.95
N PHE A 59 10.21 -21.67 -14.27
CA PHE A 59 9.19 -22.68 -13.93
C PHE A 59 9.00 -23.07 -12.44
N PRO A 60 9.37 -22.29 -11.41
CA PRO A 60 8.77 -22.52 -10.09
C PRO A 60 7.31 -22.02 -10.13
N PRO A 61 6.35 -22.74 -9.53
CA PRO A 61 5.00 -22.22 -9.30
C PRO A 61 5.07 -20.84 -8.64
N ILE A 62 4.24 -19.90 -9.10
CA ILE A 62 4.03 -18.62 -8.42
C ILE A 62 3.27 -18.97 -7.13
N SER A 63 4.01 -19.28 -6.08
CA SER A 63 3.57 -19.80 -4.78
C SER A 63 3.33 -21.32 -4.70
N THR A 64 4.07 -21.96 -3.79
CA THR A 64 3.80 -23.30 -3.22
C THR A 64 3.14 -23.22 -1.84
N SER A 65 2.62 -22.06 -1.43
CA SER A 65 1.91 -21.95 -0.15
C SER A 65 0.51 -22.55 -0.26
N THR A 66 0.38 -23.85 0.00
CA THR A 66 -0.88 -24.59 0.18
C THR A 66 -1.66 -24.17 1.44
N ASN A 67 -1.36 -23.01 2.02
CA ASN A 67 -2.08 -22.46 3.16
C ASN A 67 -3.13 -21.46 2.67
N SER A 68 -4.01 -21.93 1.77
CA SER A 68 -5.29 -21.30 1.49
C SER A 68 -6.18 -21.45 2.72
N SER A 69 -5.87 -20.67 3.75
CA SER A 69 -6.80 -20.41 4.85
C SER A 69 -7.96 -19.61 4.25
N GLY A 70 -9.15 -20.22 4.17
CA GLY A 70 -10.34 -19.66 3.53
C GLY A 70 -10.87 -18.39 4.20
N GLY A 71 -10.13 -17.29 4.09
CA GLY A 71 -10.50 -15.95 4.51
C GLY A 71 -10.50 -14.98 3.33
N PRO A 72 -10.81 -13.69 3.56
CA PRO A 72 -10.66 -12.65 2.55
C PRO A 72 -9.27 -12.71 1.93
N THR A 73 -9.20 -12.57 0.60
CA THR A 73 -7.95 -12.49 -0.16
C THR A 73 -6.96 -11.55 0.52
N GLY A 74 -5.69 -11.96 0.68
CA GLY A 74 -4.67 -11.14 1.35
C GLY A 74 -4.32 -9.84 0.61
N ASN A 75 -4.72 -9.76 -0.65
CA ASN A 75 -4.48 -8.66 -1.58
C ASN A 75 -5.84 -8.13 -2.10
N THR A 76 -5.93 -6.83 -2.38
CA THR A 76 -7.15 -6.16 -2.86
C THR A 76 -6.78 -4.81 -3.48
N THR A 77 -7.06 -4.60 -4.75
CA THR A 77 -7.00 -3.26 -5.37
C THR A 77 -8.39 -2.66 -5.46
N ILE A 78 -8.59 -1.49 -4.84
CA ILE A 78 -9.88 -0.79 -4.87
C ILE A 78 -9.75 0.43 -5.77
N THR A 79 -10.57 0.51 -6.82
CA THR A 79 -10.52 1.62 -7.79
C THR A 79 -11.88 2.30 -7.94
N LEU A 80 -11.87 3.61 -8.07
CA LEU A 80 -13.02 4.45 -8.33
C LEU A 80 -12.78 5.28 -9.58
N VAL A 81 -13.63 5.12 -10.59
CA VAL A 81 -13.73 5.98 -11.76
C VAL A 81 -14.90 6.92 -11.54
N VAL A 82 -14.67 8.23 -11.62
CA VAL A 82 -15.70 9.26 -11.53
C VAL A 82 -15.70 10.08 -12.80
N THR A 83 -16.87 10.36 -13.36
CA THR A 83 -17.03 11.31 -14.46
C THR A 83 -18.23 12.22 -14.21
N ASN A 84 -18.25 13.40 -14.82
CA ASN A 84 -19.47 14.22 -14.87
C ASN A 84 -20.26 14.04 -16.18
N GLN A 85 -19.79 13.18 -17.09
CA GLN A 85 -20.48 12.86 -18.34
C GLN A 85 -21.77 12.08 -18.09
N LYS A 86 -22.86 12.51 -18.70
CA LYS A 86 -24.12 11.75 -18.71
C LYS A 86 -23.93 10.40 -19.38
N LEU A 87 -24.21 9.34 -18.63
CA LEU A 87 -24.02 7.96 -19.09
C LEU A 87 -25.17 7.08 -18.64
N PRO A 88 -25.78 6.30 -19.54
CA PRO A 88 -26.71 5.27 -19.13
C PRO A 88 -25.98 4.17 -18.34
N PHE A 89 -26.72 3.46 -17.48
CA PHE A 89 -26.16 2.46 -16.58
C PHE A 89 -25.29 1.39 -17.29
N TRP A 90 -25.71 0.92 -18.47
CA TRP A 90 -24.95 -0.05 -19.24
C TRP A 90 -23.58 0.49 -19.69
N ALA A 91 -23.47 1.79 -19.97
CA ALA A 91 -22.22 2.43 -20.38
C ALA A 91 -21.28 2.57 -19.19
N LEU A 92 -21.79 2.90 -18.00
CA LEU A 92 -21.03 2.88 -16.76
C LEU A 92 -20.49 1.48 -16.43
N GLN A 93 -21.31 0.44 -16.59
CA GLN A 93 -20.88 -0.94 -16.38
C GLN A 93 -19.78 -1.35 -17.37
N ARG A 94 -19.91 -0.97 -18.66
CA ARG A 94 -18.87 -1.24 -19.66
C ARG A 94 -17.59 -0.45 -19.41
N LEU A 95 -17.70 0.80 -19.02
CA LEU A 95 -16.57 1.62 -18.58
C LEU A 95 -15.82 0.93 -17.42
N ALA A 96 -16.56 0.46 -16.41
CA ALA A 96 -15.97 -0.23 -15.26
C ALA A 96 -15.17 -1.47 -15.69
N VAL A 97 -15.77 -2.34 -16.51
CA VAL A 97 -15.11 -3.55 -17.03
C VAL A 97 -13.85 -3.20 -17.82
N GLN A 98 -13.94 -2.24 -18.74
CA GLN A 98 -12.81 -1.82 -19.57
C GLN A 98 -11.65 -1.28 -18.73
N VAL A 99 -11.93 -0.39 -17.78
CA VAL A 99 -10.89 0.19 -16.93
C VAL A 99 -10.27 -0.89 -16.04
N HIS A 100 -11.08 -1.76 -15.43
CA HIS A 100 -10.56 -2.86 -14.61
C HIS A 100 -9.64 -3.78 -15.42
N SER A 101 -10.06 -4.22 -16.61
CA SER A 101 -9.21 -5.03 -17.49
C SER A 101 -7.92 -4.32 -17.88
N SER A 102 -7.96 -3.00 -18.10
CA SER A 102 -6.78 -2.22 -18.49
C SER A 102 -5.71 -2.13 -17.40
N MET A 103 -6.10 -2.28 -16.12
CA MET A 103 -5.16 -2.24 -14.99
C MET A 103 -4.14 -3.40 -15.01
N SER A 104 -4.43 -4.50 -15.73
CA SER A 104 -3.48 -5.60 -15.95
C SER A 104 -2.19 -5.17 -16.64
N ARG A 105 -2.17 -4.02 -17.33
CA ARG A 105 -0.93 -3.45 -17.88
C ARG A 105 -0.03 -2.87 -16.79
N ALA A 106 -0.64 -2.29 -15.76
CA ALA A 106 0.03 -1.61 -14.66
C ALA A 106 0.37 -2.54 -13.49
N ILE A 107 -0.38 -3.64 -13.31
CA ILE A 107 -0.25 -4.58 -12.21
C ILE A 107 -0.13 -5.99 -12.78
N GLN A 108 0.92 -6.73 -12.42
CA GLN A 108 1.22 -8.04 -13.02
C GLN A 108 1.72 -9.08 -12.00
N PRO A 109 1.01 -10.21 -11.80
CA PRO A 109 -0.34 -10.50 -12.31
C PRO A 109 -1.43 -9.64 -11.62
N PHE A 110 -2.61 -9.55 -12.22
CA PHE A 110 -3.76 -8.78 -11.71
C PHE A 110 -5.05 -9.59 -11.84
N ALA A 111 -6.04 -9.33 -10.97
CA ALA A 111 -7.29 -10.08 -10.92
C ALA A 111 -7.08 -11.59 -10.72
N THR A 112 -6.14 -11.97 -9.84
CA THR A 112 -5.92 -13.38 -9.48
C THR A 112 -6.97 -13.85 -8.47
N ALA A 113 -7.04 -15.17 -8.22
CA ALA A 113 -7.91 -15.72 -7.16
C ALA A 113 -7.51 -15.26 -5.75
N GLU A 114 -6.29 -14.71 -5.60
CA GLU A 114 -5.74 -14.17 -4.34
C GLU A 114 -5.92 -12.65 -4.22
N ASP A 115 -6.59 -12.02 -5.19
CA ASP A 115 -6.89 -10.59 -5.21
C ASP A 115 -8.41 -10.36 -5.06
N GLY A 116 -8.77 -9.47 -4.14
CA GLY A 116 -10.14 -8.99 -3.92
C GLY A 116 -10.44 -7.74 -4.75
N ASP A 117 -9.95 -7.66 -5.98
CA ASP A 117 -10.00 -6.44 -6.79
C ASP A 117 -11.44 -5.99 -7.06
N ILE A 118 -11.70 -4.69 -6.88
CA ILE A 118 -13.01 -4.10 -7.12
C ILE A 118 -12.88 -2.71 -7.74
N LEU A 119 -13.70 -2.44 -8.76
CA LEU A 119 -13.79 -1.14 -9.39
C LEU A 119 -15.23 -0.63 -9.42
N TYR A 120 -15.42 0.60 -8.95
CA TYR A 120 -16.66 1.35 -9.04
C TYR A 120 -16.55 2.41 -10.14
N ALA A 121 -17.55 2.50 -11.01
CA ALA A 121 -17.70 3.61 -11.95
C ALA A 121 -18.93 4.43 -11.58
N VAL A 122 -18.74 5.74 -11.43
CA VAL A 122 -19.77 6.69 -10.98
C VAL A 122 -19.84 7.84 -11.97
N SER A 123 -21.05 8.28 -12.31
CA SER A 123 -21.28 9.56 -12.98
C SER A 123 -22.08 10.50 -12.09
N THR A 124 -21.74 11.79 -12.10
CA THR A 124 -22.58 12.86 -11.52
C THR A 124 -23.68 13.35 -12.47
N ASP A 125 -23.69 12.86 -13.73
CA ASP A 125 -24.73 13.11 -14.74
C ASP A 125 -24.95 14.62 -15.07
N GLU A 126 -23.90 15.44 -14.99
CA GLU A 126 -24.00 16.90 -15.15
C GLU A 126 -23.89 17.38 -16.60
N VAL A 127 -23.06 16.72 -17.42
CA VAL A 127 -22.64 17.20 -18.74
C VAL A 127 -22.97 16.20 -19.84
N ASP A 128 -23.61 16.67 -20.90
CA ASP A 128 -23.75 15.92 -22.14
C ASP A 128 -22.72 16.41 -23.17
N ASN A 129 -21.60 15.72 -23.29
CA ASN A 129 -20.58 15.99 -24.30
C ASN A 129 -20.68 15.00 -25.48
N PRO A 130 -21.32 15.37 -26.60
CA PRO A 130 -21.45 14.49 -27.77
C PRO A 130 -20.12 14.23 -28.49
N SER A 131 -19.07 15.00 -28.18
CA SER A 131 -17.73 14.82 -28.79
C SER A 131 -16.92 13.70 -28.14
N LEU A 132 -17.42 13.10 -27.03
CA LEU A 132 -16.78 11.97 -26.38
C LEU A 132 -17.70 10.75 -26.43
N THR A 133 -17.29 9.72 -27.14
CA THR A 133 -17.98 8.44 -27.12
C THR A 133 -17.68 7.69 -25.80
N PRO A 134 -18.50 6.70 -25.41
CA PRO A 134 -18.17 5.82 -24.29
C PRO A 134 -16.80 5.13 -24.44
N VAL A 135 -16.36 4.88 -25.68
CA VAL A 135 -15.03 4.29 -25.96
C VAL A 135 -13.92 5.29 -25.62
N ASP A 136 -14.07 6.56 -26.01
CA ASP A 136 -13.10 7.62 -25.69
C ASP A 136 -12.93 7.81 -24.19
N LEU A 137 -14.06 7.83 -23.45
CA LEU A 137 -14.06 7.88 -21.99
C LEU A 137 -13.32 6.68 -21.39
N GLY A 138 -13.58 5.48 -21.92
CA GLY A 138 -12.89 4.28 -21.49
C GLY A 138 -11.38 4.33 -21.72
N VAL A 139 -10.93 4.83 -22.88
CA VAL A 139 -9.50 4.99 -23.17
C VAL A 139 -8.87 5.99 -22.21
N ILE A 140 -9.50 7.15 -22.01
CA ILE A 140 -8.99 8.16 -21.08
C ILE A 140 -8.92 7.63 -19.65
N ALA A 141 -10.00 6.98 -19.17
CA ALA A 141 -10.06 6.42 -17.83
C ALA A 141 -9.06 5.28 -17.63
N SER A 142 -8.83 4.43 -18.63
CA SER A 142 -7.81 3.39 -18.59
C SER A 142 -6.40 3.95 -18.43
N GLU A 143 -6.08 5.04 -19.13
CA GLU A 143 -4.77 5.70 -19.00
C GLU A 143 -4.61 6.40 -17.65
N LEU A 144 -5.67 7.06 -17.17
CA LEU A 144 -5.71 7.63 -15.83
C LEU A 144 -5.58 6.57 -14.73
N ALA A 145 -6.12 5.37 -14.93
CA ALA A 145 -5.96 4.26 -13.99
C ALA A 145 -4.49 3.83 -13.90
N TRP A 146 -3.77 3.74 -15.03
CA TRP A 146 -2.34 3.44 -15.00
C TRP A 146 -1.56 4.55 -14.28
N ASP A 147 -1.85 5.81 -14.56
CA ASP A 147 -1.20 6.95 -13.88
C ASP A 147 -1.51 6.97 -12.37
N ALA A 148 -2.74 6.64 -11.98
CA ALA A 148 -3.15 6.51 -10.58
C ALA A 148 -2.39 5.38 -9.86
N VAL A 149 -2.19 4.24 -10.53
CA VAL A 149 -1.38 3.12 -10.01
C VAL A 149 0.10 3.51 -9.88
N LEU A 150 0.68 4.17 -10.89
CA LEU A 150 2.10 4.57 -10.81
C LEU A 150 2.34 5.63 -9.75
N SER A 151 1.44 6.61 -9.64
CA SER A 151 1.53 7.62 -8.59
C SER A 151 1.34 7.01 -7.19
N SER A 152 0.64 5.87 -7.07
CA SER A 152 0.48 5.14 -5.82
C SER A 152 1.75 4.43 -5.38
N VAL A 153 2.84 4.48 -6.14
CA VAL A 153 4.14 3.97 -5.71
C VAL A 153 4.94 5.10 -5.03
N PRO A 154 5.03 5.12 -3.70
CA PRO A 154 5.81 6.15 -3.01
C PRO A 154 7.33 5.96 -3.16
N THR A 155 8.07 7.07 -3.11
CA THR A 155 9.53 7.06 -2.94
C THR A 155 9.93 6.46 -1.58
N ILE A 156 10.42 5.24 -1.55
CA ILE A 156 10.82 4.62 -0.28
C ILE A 156 12.05 5.36 0.29
N PRO A 157 12.03 5.85 1.55
CA PRO A 157 13.20 6.41 2.20
C PRO A 157 14.30 5.35 2.30
N ALA A 158 15.56 5.76 2.20
CA ALA A 158 16.68 4.85 2.37
C ALA A 158 16.59 4.11 3.72
N THR A 159 16.95 2.83 3.72
CA THR A 159 17.01 2.02 4.93
C THR A 159 17.91 2.69 5.96
N PRO A 160 17.45 2.93 7.20
CA PRO A 160 18.26 3.56 8.22
C PRO A 160 19.56 2.79 8.51
N ALA A 161 20.67 3.52 8.61
CA ALA A 161 21.99 2.94 8.88
C ALA A 161 22.02 2.18 10.21
N ALA A 162 22.82 1.12 10.27
CA ALA A 162 23.05 0.41 11.52
C ALA A 162 23.75 1.31 12.55
N LEU A 163 23.43 1.11 13.83
CA LEU A 163 24.18 1.75 14.91
C LEU A 163 25.48 0.99 15.15
N ASN A 164 26.57 1.75 15.36
CA ASN A 164 27.86 1.20 15.74
C ASN A 164 27.85 0.66 17.18
N VAL A 165 26.99 1.21 18.04
CA VAL A 165 26.82 0.81 19.44
C VAL A 165 25.34 0.56 19.70
N LYS A 166 25.01 -0.60 20.25
CA LYS A 166 23.63 -0.92 20.64
C LYS A 166 23.22 -0.09 21.86
N PRO A 167 22.02 0.51 21.89
CA PRO A 167 21.52 1.20 23.07
C PRO A 167 21.45 0.27 24.27
N ARG A 168 21.63 0.82 25.47
CA ARG A 168 21.54 0.03 26.71
C ARG A 168 20.07 -0.25 27.04
N ALA A 169 19.83 -1.33 27.79
CA ALA A 169 18.48 -1.76 28.13
C ALA A 169 17.69 -0.70 28.91
N ASP A 170 18.34 0.05 29.81
CA ASP A 170 17.75 1.16 30.57
C ASP A 170 17.29 2.32 29.67
N GLU A 171 18.04 2.63 28.61
CA GLU A 171 17.71 3.66 27.63
C GLU A 171 16.48 3.29 26.79
N LEU A 172 16.25 1.99 26.57
CA LEU A 172 15.13 1.48 25.78
C LEU A 172 13.81 1.46 26.55
N ARG A 173 13.85 1.43 27.89
CA ARG A 173 12.65 1.32 28.73
C ARG A 173 11.64 2.44 28.51
N LYS A 174 12.09 3.65 28.13
CA LYS A 174 11.21 4.79 27.88
C LYS A 174 10.25 4.59 26.70
N PHE A 175 10.54 3.64 25.80
CA PHE A 175 9.73 3.34 24.62
C PHE A 175 8.70 2.22 24.85
N ILE A 176 8.72 1.57 26.02
CA ILE A 176 7.76 0.52 26.38
C ILE A 176 6.39 1.13 26.59
N GLY A 177 5.36 0.48 26.06
CA GLY A 177 3.98 0.93 26.18
C GLY A 177 3.10 0.48 25.03
N THR A 178 1.83 0.88 25.07
CA THR A 178 0.85 0.54 24.03
C THR A 178 0.53 1.76 23.19
N TYR A 179 0.81 1.66 21.89
CA TYR A 179 0.64 2.74 20.92
C TYR A 179 -0.62 2.49 20.10
N VAL A 180 -1.53 3.46 20.09
CA VAL A 180 -2.86 3.33 19.48
C VAL A 180 -2.90 4.09 18.18
N PHE A 181 -3.14 3.37 17.10
CA PHE A 181 -3.35 3.93 15.77
C PHE A 181 -4.77 4.43 15.58
N PRO A 182 -5.00 5.42 14.70
CA PRO A 182 -6.31 5.73 14.18
C PRO A 182 -7.01 4.46 13.67
N GLY A 183 -8.26 4.24 14.06
CA GLY A 183 -8.99 2.99 13.79
C GLY A 183 -8.86 1.91 14.88
N GLY A 184 -8.15 2.18 15.97
CA GLY A 184 -8.18 1.35 17.19
C GLY A 184 -7.17 0.20 17.21
N GLY A 185 -6.29 0.10 16.20
CA GLY A 185 -5.17 -0.84 16.23
C GLY A 185 -4.17 -0.48 17.33
N GLU A 186 -3.66 -1.49 18.04
CA GLU A 186 -2.76 -1.32 19.17
C GLU A 186 -1.44 -2.04 18.91
N LEU A 187 -0.33 -1.31 19.00
CA LEU A 187 1.02 -1.88 18.99
C LEU A 187 1.58 -1.82 20.41
N SER A 188 1.65 -2.97 21.06
CA SER A 188 2.24 -3.11 22.39
C SER A 188 3.73 -3.39 22.25
N ILE A 189 4.56 -2.52 22.85
CA ILE A 189 6.01 -2.65 22.89
C ILE A 189 6.42 -3.05 24.31
N VAL A 190 7.19 -4.13 24.43
CA VAL A 190 7.63 -4.72 25.69
C VAL A 190 9.13 -4.95 25.71
N ASP A 191 9.71 -5.02 26.90
CA ASP A 191 11.08 -5.52 27.08
C ASP A 191 11.13 -7.03 26.87
N ALA A 192 12.17 -7.47 26.16
CA ALA A 192 12.48 -8.86 25.93
C ALA A 192 14.00 -9.04 26.09
N ALA A 193 14.42 -9.27 27.33
CA ALA A 193 15.82 -9.51 27.68
C ALA A 193 16.77 -8.38 27.23
N GLY A 194 16.39 -7.12 27.47
CA GLY A 194 17.19 -5.95 27.09
C GLY A 194 17.06 -5.55 25.61
N SER A 195 16.04 -6.05 24.93
CA SER A 195 15.65 -5.64 23.57
C SER A 195 14.16 -5.30 23.53
N LEU A 196 13.72 -4.56 22.52
CA LEU A 196 12.32 -4.23 22.34
C LEU A 196 11.63 -5.25 21.44
N LYS A 197 10.47 -5.74 21.85
CA LYS A 197 9.56 -6.51 20.99
C LYS A 197 8.22 -5.78 20.87
N ALA A 198 7.62 -5.89 19.70
CA ALA A 198 6.32 -5.34 19.38
C ALA A 198 5.34 -6.47 19.07
N LYS A 199 4.11 -6.37 19.58
CA LYS A 199 2.98 -7.21 19.19
C LYS A 199 1.80 -6.32 18.83
N PHE A 200 1.15 -6.62 17.71
CA PHE A 200 -0.01 -5.87 17.25
C PHE A 200 -1.32 -6.57 17.57
N LYS A 201 -2.33 -5.80 17.99
CA LYS A 201 -3.71 -6.23 18.23
C LYS A 201 -4.67 -5.34 17.46
N GLY A 202 -5.64 -5.94 16.77
CA GLY A 202 -6.68 -5.23 16.01
C GLY A 202 -6.61 -5.52 14.51
N ASN A 203 -7.32 -4.72 13.71
CA ASN A 203 -7.37 -4.90 12.26
C ASN A 203 -6.18 -4.19 11.57
N GLY A 204 -5.04 -4.88 11.53
CA GLY A 204 -3.79 -4.35 10.96
C GLY A 204 -3.08 -5.36 10.06
N ARG A 205 -3.81 -6.33 9.49
CA ARG A 205 -3.26 -7.44 8.68
C ARG A 205 -2.38 -7.01 7.50
N ILE A 206 -2.51 -5.76 7.07
CA ILE A 206 -1.65 -5.17 6.05
C ILE A 206 -0.23 -4.96 6.59
N TYR A 207 -0.08 -4.57 7.85
CA TYR A 207 1.18 -4.18 8.49
C TYR A 207 1.73 -5.27 9.41
N PHE A 208 0.85 -6.07 10.02
CA PHE A 208 1.19 -7.02 11.07
C PHE A 208 0.46 -8.35 10.87
N ASP A 209 1.20 -9.43 10.99
CA ASP A 209 0.71 -10.80 11.08
C ASP A 209 0.02 -11.01 12.44
N SER A 210 -1.07 -11.77 12.45
CA SER A 210 -1.77 -12.11 13.69
C SER A 210 -0.88 -12.92 14.63
N GLU A 211 -0.90 -12.58 15.92
CA GLU A 211 -0.22 -13.32 16.99
C GLU A 211 1.32 -13.41 16.87
N LYS A 212 1.94 -12.58 16.04
CA LYS A 212 3.39 -12.57 15.86
C LYS A 212 4.07 -11.46 16.66
N ASP A 213 5.19 -11.81 17.28
CA ASP A 213 6.10 -10.85 17.89
C ASP A 213 7.15 -10.39 16.89
N TYR A 214 7.40 -9.09 16.86
CA TYR A 214 8.40 -8.45 16.01
C TYR A 214 9.52 -7.88 16.87
N ALA A 215 10.77 -8.14 16.51
CA ALA A 215 11.88 -7.43 17.11
C ALA A 215 11.88 -5.97 16.65
N ILE A 216 12.25 -5.04 17.53
CA ILE A 216 12.51 -3.65 17.19
C ILE A 216 14.00 -3.39 17.35
N THR A 217 14.66 -3.03 16.25
CA THR A 217 16.09 -2.74 16.20
C THR A 217 16.32 -1.25 16.13
N ALA A 218 17.11 -0.69 17.06
CA ALA A 218 17.54 0.70 16.98
C ALA A 218 18.51 0.93 15.80
N LYS A 219 18.35 2.07 15.12
CA LYS A 219 19.13 2.50 13.95
C LYS A 219 19.62 3.94 14.13
N GLY A 220 20.44 4.40 13.20
CA GLY A 220 20.96 5.78 13.19
C GLY A 220 19.84 6.83 13.21
N ASN A 221 20.19 8.04 13.66
CA ASN A 221 19.31 9.22 13.69
C ASN A 221 18.03 9.07 14.53
N GLY A 222 18.07 8.26 15.60
CA GLY A 222 16.93 8.07 16.50
C GLY A 222 15.77 7.28 15.87
N LEU A 223 16.04 6.57 14.77
CA LEU A 223 15.09 5.70 14.10
C LEU A 223 15.20 4.28 14.62
N PHE A 224 14.14 3.52 14.42
CA PHE A 224 14.07 2.11 14.74
C PHE A 224 13.49 1.37 13.54
N VAL A 225 13.74 0.07 13.46
CA VAL A 225 13.17 -0.80 12.43
C VAL A 225 12.41 -1.90 13.14
N LEU A 226 11.13 -2.03 12.77
CA LEU A 226 10.33 -3.20 13.08
C LEU A 226 10.78 -4.33 12.16
N GLU A 227 11.32 -5.41 12.68
CA GLU A 227 11.84 -6.55 11.90
C GLU A 227 10.68 -7.45 11.39
N SER A 228 9.75 -6.84 10.66
CA SER A 228 8.72 -7.49 9.85
C SER A 228 9.25 -7.75 8.44
N ALA A 229 8.48 -8.47 7.60
CA ALA A 229 8.83 -8.66 6.20
C ALA A 229 8.96 -7.33 5.43
N ALA A 230 8.20 -6.31 5.83
CA ALA A 230 8.23 -4.97 5.26
C ALA A 230 9.27 -4.04 5.93
N ARG A 231 9.95 -4.49 6.99
CA ARG A 231 10.97 -3.72 7.72
C ARG A 231 10.57 -2.26 8.00
N ASP A 232 9.35 -2.03 8.47
CA ASP A 232 8.81 -0.69 8.66
C ASP A 232 9.69 0.15 9.61
N VAL A 233 9.89 1.41 9.25
CA VAL A 233 10.71 2.34 10.03
C VAL A 233 9.86 2.99 11.09
N LEU A 234 10.32 3.03 12.34
CA LEU A 234 9.63 3.69 13.45
C LEU A 234 10.46 4.88 13.91
N LYS A 235 9.77 5.97 14.25
CA LYS A 235 10.30 7.12 14.97
C LYS A 235 9.43 7.35 16.19
N PHE A 236 9.99 7.32 17.39
CA PHE A 236 9.24 7.68 18.59
C PHE A 236 9.12 9.20 18.69
N GLU A 237 7.94 9.67 19.06
CA GLU A 237 7.65 11.09 19.25
C GLU A 237 7.84 11.42 20.73
N GLU A 238 8.58 12.50 21.02
CA GLU A 238 8.93 12.93 22.37
C GLU A 238 8.50 14.38 22.58
N SER A 239 7.87 14.66 23.73
CA SER A 239 7.52 16.02 24.15
C SER A 239 7.78 16.17 25.64
N GLY A 240 8.54 17.22 26.01
CA GLY A 240 8.90 17.47 27.41
C GLY A 240 9.69 16.33 28.08
N GLY A 241 10.52 15.60 27.33
CA GLY A 241 11.31 14.47 27.84
C GLY A 241 10.54 13.15 27.98
N GLN A 242 9.26 13.11 27.57
CA GLN A 242 8.41 11.93 27.63
C GLN A 242 7.97 11.48 26.25
N ILE A 243 7.94 10.17 26.03
CA ILE A 243 7.37 9.59 24.82
C ILE A 243 5.86 9.84 24.81
N THR A 244 5.35 10.39 23.71
CA THR A 244 3.93 10.70 23.52
C THR A 244 3.29 9.84 22.45
N GLY A 245 4.09 9.22 21.59
CA GLY A 245 3.60 8.38 20.51
C GLY A 245 4.73 7.83 19.66
N LEU A 246 4.35 7.30 18.50
CA LEU A 246 5.29 6.90 17.46
C LEU A 246 4.73 7.23 16.08
N THR A 247 5.64 7.44 15.15
CA THR A 247 5.38 7.54 13.73
C THR A 247 5.98 6.32 13.03
N MET A 248 5.15 5.54 12.36
CA MET A 248 5.57 4.47 11.45
C MET A 248 5.71 5.02 10.03
N ASN A 249 6.79 4.61 9.35
CA ASN A 249 7.23 5.07 8.04
C ASN A 249 7.25 6.62 7.93
N PRO A 250 8.11 7.30 8.73
CA PRO A 250 8.22 8.75 8.69
C PRO A 250 8.55 9.24 7.27
N GLY A 251 7.86 10.29 6.83
CA GLY A 251 7.91 10.77 5.45
C GLY A 251 6.52 11.10 4.92
N PRO A 252 6.30 11.06 3.60
CA PRO A 252 5.05 11.51 2.99
C PRO A 252 3.82 10.63 3.30
N TRP A 253 3.97 9.54 4.04
CA TRP A 253 2.90 8.62 4.46
C TRP A 253 3.08 8.13 5.90
N ALA A 254 3.56 9.04 6.76
CA ALA A 254 3.65 8.81 8.19
C ALA A 254 2.31 8.32 8.77
N ILE A 255 2.32 7.15 9.41
CA ILE A 255 1.19 6.64 10.18
C ILE A 255 1.51 6.88 11.66
N ARG A 256 0.70 7.72 12.32
CA ARG A 256 0.95 8.12 13.70
C ARG A 256 0.12 7.28 14.66
N ALA A 257 0.71 6.91 15.78
CA ALA A 257 0.05 6.30 16.92
C ALA A 257 0.34 7.10 18.18
N VAL A 258 -0.65 7.19 19.07
CA VAL A 258 -0.54 7.89 20.35
C VAL A 258 -0.27 6.88 21.45
N LEU A 259 0.64 7.20 22.36
CA LEU A 259 0.92 6.36 23.52
C LEU A 259 -0.29 6.38 24.46
N ARG A 260 -0.86 5.21 24.75
CA ARG A 260 -1.86 5.02 25.79
C ARG A 260 -1.16 4.93 27.13
N ARG A 261 -1.45 5.89 28.00
CA ARG A 261 -1.03 5.89 29.40
C ARG A 261 -1.95 4.99 30.22
#